data_AF-A0A7C7CCS3-F1
#
_entry.id   AF-A0A7C7CCS3-F1
#
_cell.length_a   1.000
_cell.length_b   1.000
_cell.length_c   1.000
_cell.angle_alpha   90.00
_cell.angle_beta   90.00
_cell.angle_gamma   90.00
#
_symmetry.space_group_name_H-M   'P 1'
#
loop_
_entity.id
_entity.type
_entity.pdbx_description
1 polymer ?
#
loop_
_entity_poly.entity_id
_entity_poly.type
_entity_poly.pdbx_seq_one_letter_code
_entity_poly.pdbx_strand_id
1 'polypeptide(L)'
;DIVQANLNTIWIRDYGANTVYGSWNDDRILVDWMYNRPRPDDDVIPDVLGSQLGLEVYSTTAEPYDLMNTGGNWMSDGFGTAFESELVIDENQGGSTWWTDYPNHTDEEIEAIFEDFLGVHTFIKMPTLPYDGIHHIDMHMKLLDESTLMVSEYPDGIADGPQINANIDYVLSNYTTKWGTPFNVIRIPSPPQLGGGYPNTGGWYETYSNAVFVNEKILLPTYYEQYDTTAIRIWEEAMPGYEIVGIDCDGSEPIISLSGAIHCITHSVSVEDPLIISHLPLQDTENTTDPYSVEAYLSHRSGIATATLSYSDSPTGPWTEVIMIDSGDGENWTADIPAAPENTNIYYFISGISNSGKIGDRPMPAPEGWWTFHIGEIIINGIGSFDLNQIGAFASAYPNPASAITCVPVTLRHEAEVKILLRDALGREIETLHDGTLPSGETKLFFQASSLPAGAYIVTLEFKNGRVASTRVMVQ
;
A
#
# COMPACT_ATOMS: atom_id res chain seq x y z
N ASP A 1 25.99 -12.39 -11.08
CA ASP A 1 27.36 -12.13 -10.64
C ASP A 1 27.50 -12.37 -9.15
N ILE A 2 28.73 -12.58 -8.67
CA ILE A 2 29.04 -12.63 -7.23
C ILE A 2 30.05 -11.52 -6.97
N VAL A 3 29.69 -10.58 -6.10
CA VAL A 3 30.56 -9.47 -5.70
C VAL A 3 31.19 -9.82 -4.35
N GLN A 4 32.52 -9.71 -4.26
CA GLN A 4 33.23 -9.98 -3.01
C GLN A 4 33.26 -8.70 -2.17
N ALA A 5 32.66 -8.74 -0.98
CA ALA A 5 32.68 -7.66 0.00
C ALA A 5 32.68 -8.25 1.42
N ASN A 6 33.21 -7.49 2.39
CA ASN A 6 33.00 -7.82 3.80
C ASN A 6 31.60 -7.37 4.19
N LEU A 7 30.94 -8.15 5.04
CA LEU A 7 29.61 -7.84 5.57
C LEU A 7 29.61 -8.11 7.07
N ASN A 8 28.88 -7.30 7.82
CA ASN A 8 28.53 -7.61 9.19
C ASN A 8 27.27 -8.48 9.23
N THR A 9 26.32 -8.29 8.32
CA THR A 9 25.04 -9.03 8.31
C THR A 9 24.46 -9.31 6.92
N ILE A 10 23.36 -10.08 6.91
CA ILE A 10 22.65 -10.52 5.70
C ILE A 10 21.54 -9.54 5.26
N TRP A 11 21.30 -8.47 6.00
CA TRP A 11 20.12 -7.61 5.87
C TRP A 11 20.27 -6.54 4.78
N ILE A 12 20.61 -6.95 3.56
CA ILE A 12 20.88 -6.05 2.41
C ILE A 12 19.72 -5.11 2.08
N ARG A 13 18.50 -5.42 2.52
CA ARG A 13 17.36 -4.50 2.44
C ARG A 13 17.65 -3.19 3.16
N ASP A 14 18.27 -3.28 4.32
CA ASP A 14 18.36 -2.16 5.25
C ASP A 14 19.47 -1.18 4.87
N TYR A 15 20.62 -1.72 4.48
CA TYR A 15 21.85 -0.97 4.18
C TYR A 15 22.15 -0.86 2.68
N GLY A 16 21.40 -1.54 1.82
CA GLY A 16 21.59 -1.46 0.37
C GLY A 16 21.15 -0.10 -0.16
N ALA A 17 21.81 0.37 -1.22
CA ALA A 17 21.43 1.61 -1.87
C ALA A 17 20.11 1.47 -2.65
N ASN A 18 19.32 2.54 -2.65
CA ASN A 18 18.06 2.60 -3.37
C ASN A 18 18.30 3.03 -4.80
N THR A 19 17.69 2.32 -5.74
CA THR A 19 17.75 2.76 -7.14
C THR A 19 16.75 3.89 -7.37
N VAL A 20 17.21 5.02 -7.87
CA VAL A 20 16.41 6.22 -8.19
C VAL A 20 16.66 6.62 -9.65
N TYR A 21 15.69 7.26 -10.29
CA TYR A 21 15.81 7.85 -11.62
C TYR A 21 15.88 9.37 -11.49
N GLY A 22 17.04 9.97 -11.78
CA GLY A 22 17.25 11.41 -11.64
C GLY A 22 16.42 12.27 -12.61
N SER A 23 15.98 11.68 -13.73
CA SER A 23 15.14 12.34 -14.74
C SER A 23 13.85 11.55 -14.96
N TRP A 24 13.10 11.30 -13.87
CA TRP A 24 11.81 10.60 -13.83
C TRP A 24 11.85 9.11 -14.24
N ASN A 25 12.24 8.82 -15.48
CA ASN A 25 12.39 7.46 -16.04
C ASN A 25 13.77 7.24 -16.69
N ASP A 26 14.71 8.16 -16.47
CA ASP A 26 16.09 8.09 -16.94
C ASP A 26 17.06 8.51 -15.82
N ASP A 27 18.36 8.47 -16.09
CA ASP A 27 19.45 8.80 -15.17
C ASP A 27 19.38 7.92 -13.91
N ARG A 28 19.45 6.61 -14.13
CA ARG A 28 19.47 5.62 -13.04
C ARG A 28 20.70 5.84 -12.16
N ILE A 29 20.46 6.18 -10.91
CA ILE A 29 21.47 6.41 -9.86
C ILE A 29 21.16 5.51 -8.65
N LEU A 30 22.11 5.46 -7.72
CA LEU A 30 21.92 4.87 -6.40
C LEU A 30 21.90 5.96 -5.34
N VAL A 31 20.99 5.85 -4.38
CA VAL A 31 20.90 6.73 -3.22
C VAL A 31 21.18 5.94 -1.95
N ASP A 32 22.13 6.45 -1.18
CA ASP A 32 22.67 5.89 0.04
C ASP A 32 22.34 6.78 1.24
N TRP A 33 22.23 6.20 2.44
CA TRP A 33 21.97 6.87 3.72
C TRP A 33 22.84 6.28 4.82
N MET A 34 22.92 6.94 5.97
CA MET A 34 23.62 6.37 7.12
C MET A 34 22.84 5.17 7.64
N TYR A 35 23.43 3.98 7.62
CA TYR A 35 22.76 2.80 8.15
C TYR A 35 22.59 2.90 9.67
N ASN A 36 21.35 2.71 10.15
CA ASN A 36 20.98 2.83 11.55
C ASN A 36 21.46 1.70 12.50
N ARG A 37 22.57 1.03 12.17
CA ARG A 37 23.16 -0.03 13.01
C ARG A 37 24.68 0.13 13.08
N PRO A 38 25.34 -0.31 14.18
CA PRO A 38 26.80 -0.27 14.33
C PRO A 38 27.48 -1.36 13.48
N ARG A 39 27.32 -1.27 12.16
CA ARG A 39 27.69 -2.28 11.15
C ARG A 39 28.46 -1.61 10.00
N PRO A 40 29.70 -1.18 10.22
CA PRO A 40 30.46 -0.38 9.26
C PRO A 40 30.82 -1.11 7.96
N ASP A 41 30.86 -2.45 7.95
CA ASP A 41 31.10 -3.20 6.70
C ASP A 41 29.82 -3.28 5.85
N ASP A 42 28.63 -3.24 6.48
CA ASP A 42 27.36 -3.18 5.77
C ASP A 42 27.12 -1.77 5.17
N ASP A 43 27.45 -0.73 5.94
CA ASP A 43 27.25 0.70 5.60
C ASP A 43 28.07 1.17 4.37
N VAL A 44 29.07 0.40 3.94
CA VAL A 44 29.89 0.72 2.74
C VAL A 44 29.47 -0.06 1.49
N ILE A 45 28.49 -0.95 1.59
CA ILE A 45 28.01 -1.76 0.45
C ILE A 45 27.39 -0.95 -0.69
N PRO A 46 26.69 0.17 -0.44
CA PRO A 46 26.26 1.10 -1.47
C PRO A 46 27.35 1.47 -2.48
N ASP A 47 28.55 1.84 -2.02
CA ASP A 47 29.70 2.15 -2.88
C ASP A 47 30.20 0.94 -3.69
N VAL A 48 30.21 -0.24 -3.06
CA VAL A 48 30.60 -1.50 -3.72
C VAL A 48 29.62 -1.82 -4.85
N LEU A 49 28.32 -1.67 -4.62
CA LEU A 49 27.28 -1.89 -5.62
C LEU A 49 27.34 -0.85 -6.73
N GLY A 50 27.52 0.43 -6.41
CA GLY A 50 27.70 1.51 -7.38
C GLY A 50 28.87 1.23 -8.33
N SER A 51 30.04 0.88 -7.78
CA SER A 51 31.21 0.52 -8.58
C SER A 51 30.98 -0.73 -9.43
N GLN A 52 30.27 -1.74 -8.93
CA GLN A 52 30.01 -2.97 -9.68
C GLN A 52 29.02 -2.74 -10.83
N LEU A 53 27.98 -1.94 -10.60
CA LEU A 53 26.92 -1.66 -11.56
C LEU A 53 27.29 -0.53 -12.53
N GLY A 54 28.35 0.23 -12.23
CA GLY A 54 28.73 1.42 -13.00
C GLY A 54 27.73 2.57 -12.82
N LEU A 55 27.13 2.67 -11.63
CA LEU A 55 26.15 3.70 -11.28
C LEU A 55 26.77 4.71 -10.30
N GLU A 56 26.39 5.97 -10.44
CA GLU A 56 26.74 6.99 -9.45
C GLU A 56 25.97 6.74 -8.15
N VAL A 57 26.65 6.96 -7.02
CA VAL A 57 26.07 6.88 -5.68
C VAL A 57 25.99 8.29 -5.11
N TYR A 58 24.77 8.70 -4.75
CA TYR A 58 24.49 9.93 -4.03
C TYR A 58 24.20 9.56 -2.59
N SER A 59 24.92 10.13 -1.63
CA SER A 59 24.87 9.70 -0.23
C SER A 59 24.41 10.82 0.67
N THR A 60 23.49 10.51 1.58
CA THR A 60 23.00 11.34 2.68
C THR A 60 23.75 10.99 3.98
N THR A 61 25.08 10.80 3.91
CA THR A 61 25.91 10.42 5.07
C THR A 61 26.69 11.58 5.69
N ALA A 62 26.52 12.80 5.16
CA ALA A 62 27.24 13.98 5.62
C ALA A 62 26.36 15.23 5.64
N GLU A 63 26.60 16.07 6.65
CA GLU A 63 26.01 17.39 6.81
C GLU A 63 26.07 18.24 5.53
N PRO A 64 24.99 18.95 5.15
CA PRO A 64 23.74 19.14 5.90
C PRO A 64 22.67 18.06 5.64
N TYR A 65 23.03 16.97 4.94
CA TYR A 65 22.08 15.96 4.47
C TYR A 65 22.24 14.64 5.21
N ASP A 66 22.98 14.57 6.32
CA ASP A 66 23.21 13.35 7.08
C ASP A 66 21.87 12.79 7.61
N LEU A 67 21.41 11.69 7.03
CA LEU A 67 20.14 11.07 7.35
C LEU A 67 20.39 9.62 7.76
N MET A 68 19.99 9.28 8.98
CA MET A 68 20.00 7.91 9.48
C MET A 68 18.73 7.19 9.05
N ASN A 69 18.87 6.07 8.35
CA ASN A 69 17.71 5.31 7.90
C ASN A 69 18.00 3.82 7.68
N THR A 70 16.97 3.08 7.26
CA THR A 70 16.99 1.65 6.98
C THR A 70 15.92 1.28 5.95
N GLY A 71 16.31 0.56 4.91
CA GLY A 71 15.41 0.26 3.78
C GLY A 71 14.25 -0.69 4.12
N GLY A 72 14.30 -1.42 5.23
CA GLY A 72 13.14 -2.20 5.70
C GLY A 72 12.03 -1.30 6.27
N ASN A 73 12.38 -0.09 6.71
CA ASN A 73 11.41 0.91 7.13
C ASN A 73 10.91 1.78 5.97
N TRP A 74 11.36 1.59 4.73
CA TRP A 74 11.05 2.43 3.57
C TRP A 74 10.21 1.72 2.50
N MET A 75 9.14 2.37 2.02
CA MET A 75 8.42 1.98 0.80
C MET A 75 7.90 3.19 0.04
N SER A 76 7.91 3.15 -1.28
CA SER A 76 7.37 4.21 -2.14
C SER A 76 6.43 3.66 -3.21
N ASP A 77 5.45 4.48 -3.61
CA ASP A 77 4.56 4.21 -4.75
C ASP A 77 5.23 4.48 -6.11
N GLY A 78 6.42 5.09 -6.12
CA GLY A 78 7.14 5.49 -7.34
C GLY A 78 6.57 6.74 -8.04
N PHE A 79 5.60 7.42 -7.42
CA PHE A 79 4.95 8.65 -7.93
C PHE A 79 4.95 9.78 -6.90
N GLY A 80 5.94 9.76 -5.99
CA GLY A 80 6.18 10.83 -5.02
C GLY A 80 5.51 10.62 -3.66
N THR A 81 4.91 9.47 -3.40
CA THR A 81 4.47 9.08 -2.05
C THR A 81 5.46 8.06 -1.46
N ALA A 82 5.83 8.24 -0.20
CA ALA A 82 6.58 7.24 0.55
C ALA A 82 6.01 7.05 1.95
N PHE A 83 6.31 5.89 2.53
CA PHE A 83 5.83 5.45 3.83
C PHE A 83 7.03 5.03 4.68
N GLU A 84 7.03 5.46 5.93
CA GLU A 84 7.93 4.96 6.97
C GLU A 84 7.22 4.91 8.33
N SER A 85 7.78 4.17 9.29
CA SER A 85 7.42 4.39 10.70
C SER A 85 8.12 5.64 11.25
N GLU A 86 7.62 6.18 12.36
CA GLU A 86 8.23 7.30 13.08
C GLU A 86 9.65 7.02 13.62
N LEU A 87 10.19 5.80 13.45
CA LEU A 87 11.60 5.47 13.71
C LEU A 87 12.54 6.47 13.01
N VAL A 88 12.23 6.90 11.79
CA VAL A 88 13.03 7.88 11.06
C VAL A 88 13.13 9.22 11.81
N ILE A 89 12.07 9.62 12.52
CA ILE A 89 12.10 10.84 13.32
C ILE A 89 12.91 10.59 14.59
N ASP A 90 12.68 9.46 15.25
CA ASP A 90 13.39 9.09 16.48
C ASP A 90 14.91 9.01 16.30
N GLU A 91 15.38 8.58 15.12
CA GLU A 91 16.79 8.44 14.78
C GLU A 91 17.40 9.67 14.09
N ASN A 92 16.63 10.74 13.90
CA ASN A 92 17.11 11.99 13.29
C ASN A 92 16.72 13.28 14.04
N GLN A 93 16.05 13.21 15.19
CA GLN A 93 15.70 14.39 16.00
C GLN A 93 16.76 14.75 17.07
N GLY A 94 17.99 14.28 16.88
CA GLY A 94 19.11 14.44 17.81
C GLY A 94 19.08 13.51 19.01
N GLY A 95 20.19 13.45 19.73
CA GLY A 95 20.38 12.58 20.88
C GLY A 95 21.55 11.62 20.68
N SER A 96 21.75 10.74 21.66
CA SER A 96 22.89 9.81 21.65
C SER A 96 22.45 8.44 22.15
N THR A 97 23.00 7.41 21.54
CA THR A 97 22.96 6.03 22.04
C THR A 97 24.33 5.63 22.58
N TRP A 98 24.51 4.36 22.94
CA TRP A 98 25.81 3.84 23.34
C TRP A 98 26.80 3.70 22.18
N TRP A 99 26.35 3.76 20.93
CA TRP A 99 27.16 3.47 19.74
C TRP A 99 27.24 4.62 18.72
N THR A 100 26.28 5.55 18.72
CA THR A 100 26.28 6.72 17.82
C THR A 100 25.62 7.93 18.47
N ASP A 101 25.94 9.10 17.93
CA ASP A 101 25.11 10.29 18.02
C ASP A 101 24.18 10.31 16.80
N TYR A 102 22.91 10.65 17.01
CA TYR A 102 21.94 10.76 15.91
C TYR A 102 22.08 12.12 15.21
N PRO A 103 21.83 12.19 13.89
CA PRO A 103 21.57 13.45 13.20
C PRO A 103 20.47 14.25 13.92
N ASN A 104 20.44 15.56 13.69
CA ASN A 104 19.54 16.47 14.40
C ASN A 104 18.83 17.42 13.42
N HIS A 105 17.85 16.86 12.74
CA HIS A 105 16.97 17.48 11.77
C HIS A 105 15.57 17.67 12.34
N THR A 106 14.85 18.70 11.88
CA THR A 106 13.39 18.79 12.05
C THR A 106 12.69 17.85 11.08
N ASP A 107 11.39 17.61 11.32
CA ASP A 107 10.57 16.81 10.40
C ASP A 107 10.56 17.41 8.98
N GLU A 108 10.49 18.75 8.87
CA GLU A 108 10.55 19.44 7.59
C GLU A 108 11.92 19.32 6.88
N GLU A 109 13.01 19.22 7.64
CA GLU A 109 14.35 19.00 7.09
C GLU A 109 14.49 17.57 6.56
N ILE A 110 13.96 16.58 7.29
CA ILE A 110 13.90 15.17 6.83
C ILE A 110 13.08 15.06 5.53
N GLU A 111 11.90 15.68 5.49
CA GLU A 111 11.07 15.73 4.28
C GLU A 111 11.79 16.37 3.10
N ALA A 112 12.52 17.48 3.33
CA ALA A 112 13.30 18.13 2.29
C ALA A 112 14.47 17.24 1.77
N ILE A 113 15.14 16.49 2.64
CA ILE A 113 16.17 15.52 2.23
C ILE A 113 15.56 14.44 1.33
N PHE A 114 14.41 13.88 1.73
CA PHE A 114 13.73 12.86 0.91
C PHE A 114 13.20 13.42 -0.41
N GLU A 115 12.73 14.67 -0.44
CA GLU A 115 12.35 15.33 -1.69
C GLU A 115 13.56 15.49 -2.63
N ASP A 116 14.68 16.02 -2.12
CA ASP A 116 15.89 16.30 -2.90
C ASP A 116 16.54 15.02 -3.46
N PHE A 117 16.58 13.94 -2.68
CA PHE A 117 17.32 12.71 -3.04
C PHE A 117 16.43 11.59 -3.59
N LEU A 118 15.18 11.49 -3.15
CA LEU A 118 14.27 10.38 -3.49
C LEU A 118 13.01 10.83 -4.26
N GLY A 119 12.82 12.14 -4.48
CA GLY A 119 11.68 12.67 -5.24
C GLY A 119 10.33 12.51 -4.54
N VAL A 120 10.33 12.49 -3.20
CA VAL A 120 9.10 12.33 -2.41
C VAL A 120 8.47 13.69 -2.10
N HIS A 121 7.16 13.80 -2.36
CA HIS A 121 6.36 15.00 -2.10
C HIS A 121 5.29 14.76 -1.02
N THR A 122 4.93 13.50 -0.78
CA THR A 122 4.02 13.09 0.30
C THR A 122 4.72 12.05 1.16
N PHE A 123 5.11 12.44 2.36
CA PHE A 123 5.82 11.55 3.27
C PHE A 123 4.93 11.09 4.44
N ILE A 124 4.45 9.85 4.36
CA ILE A 124 3.50 9.26 5.31
C ILE A 124 4.26 8.55 6.41
N LYS A 125 4.22 9.12 7.61
CA LYS A 125 4.84 8.55 8.81
C LYS A 125 3.78 7.93 9.71
N MET A 126 4.08 6.77 10.28
CA MET A 126 3.16 6.05 11.17
C MET A 126 3.81 5.76 12.52
N PRO A 127 3.08 5.90 13.65
CA PRO A 127 3.60 5.52 14.96
C PRO A 127 4.19 4.10 14.97
N THR A 128 5.35 3.96 15.61
CA THR A 128 6.04 2.68 15.76
C THR A 128 5.17 1.65 16.49
N LEU A 129 5.33 0.38 16.15
CA LEU A 129 4.54 -0.68 16.75
C LEU A 129 5.11 -1.15 18.11
N PRO A 130 4.27 -1.43 19.13
CA PRO A 130 4.72 -1.84 20.46
C PRO A 130 5.54 -3.13 20.53
N TYR A 131 5.29 -4.11 19.66
CA TYR A 131 5.89 -5.44 19.74
C TYR A 131 6.82 -5.78 18.57
N ASP A 132 6.79 -5.03 17.48
CA ASP A 132 7.86 -5.04 16.48
C ASP A 132 9.12 -4.37 17.05
N GLY A 133 10.13 -5.17 17.37
CA GLY A 133 11.36 -4.70 18.00
C GLY A 133 12.33 -3.95 17.07
N ILE A 134 12.08 -3.93 15.76
CA ILE A 134 12.90 -3.18 14.79
C ILE A 134 12.15 -1.99 14.18
N HIS A 135 10.83 -1.90 14.38
CA HIS A 135 9.95 -0.83 13.92
C HIS A 135 9.96 -0.61 12.40
N HIS A 136 10.07 -1.68 11.62
CA HIS A 136 10.10 -1.62 10.16
C HIS A 136 8.70 -1.83 9.57
N ILE A 137 8.30 -0.98 8.61
CA ILE A 137 7.00 -1.15 7.95
C ILE A 137 6.90 -2.40 7.09
N ASP A 138 8.02 -2.92 6.58
CA ASP A 138 8.03 -4.15 5.76
C ASP A 138 7.70 -5.43 6.54
N MET A 139 7.59 -5.34 7.86
CA MET A 139 7.13 -6.42 8.71
C MET A 139 5.61 -6.50 8.83
N HIS A 140 4.87 -5.47 8.42
CA HIS A 140 3.41 -5.44 8.58
C HIS A 140 2.63 -4.80 7.41
N MET A 141 3.32 -4.26 6.41
CA MET A 141 2.70 -3.61 5.26
C MET A 141 3.51 -3.88 3.99
N LYS A 142 2.85 -3.94 2.83
CA LYS A 142 3.48 -3.94 1.51
C LYS A 142 2.62 -3.21 0.47
N LEU A 143 3.21 -2.28 -0.28
CA LEU A 143 2.59 -1.73 -1.49
C LEU A 143 2.58 -2.79 -2.60
N LEU A 144 1.42 -3.02 -3.20
CA LEU A 144 1.25 -3.92 -4.35
C LEU A 144 1.27 -3.15 -5.68
N ASP A 145 0.73 -1.93 -5.64
CA ASP A 145 0.70 -0.93 -6.68
C ASP A 145 0.54 0.45 -6.05
N GLU A 146 0.34 1.47 -6.87
CA GLU A 146 0.22 2.88 -6.46
C GLU A 146 -1.07 3.20 -5.67
N SER A 147 -1.99 2.24 -5.57
CA SER A 147 -3.28 2.39 -4.87
C SER A 147 -3.57 1.33 -3.81
N THR A 148 -2.81 0.24 -3.74
CA THR A 148 -3.14 -0.92 -2.92
C THR A 148 -2.08 -1.24 -1.88
N LEU A 149 -2.52 -1.26 -0.61
CA LEU A 149 -1.75 -1.68 0.56
C LEU A 149 -2.16 -3.09 0.97
N MET A 150 -1.22 -4.02 1.02
CA MET A 150 -1.38 -5.26 1.76
C MET A 150 -0.93 -5.04 3.20
N VAL A 151 -1.76 -5.41 4.19
CA VAL A 151 -1.50 -5.13 5.60
C VAL A 151 -1.73 -6.38 6.45
N SER A 152 -0.78 -6.67 7.33
CA SER A 152 -0.84 -7.73 8.32
C SER A 152 -2.05 -7.59 9.25
N GLU A 153 -2.77 -8.69 9.46
CA GLU A 153 -3.94 -8.77 10.33
C GLU A 153 -3.70 -9.79 11.46
N TYR A 154 -3.82 -9.32 12.69
CA TYR A 154 -3.83 -10.17 13.88
C TYR A 154 -5.27 -10.44 14.34
N PRO A 155 -5.51 -11.49 15.15
CA PRO A 155 -6.77 -11.60 15.86
C PRO A 155 -7.07 -10.35 16.69
N ASP A 156 -8.36 -10.05 16.89
CA ASP A 156 -8.79 -8.84 17.58
C ASP A 156 -8.13 -8.68 18.96
N GLY A 157 -7.55 -7.50 19.21
CA GLY A 157 -6.85 -7.15 20.44
C GLY A 157 -5.50 -7.84 20.67
N ILE A 158 -4.96 -8.60 19.71
CA ILE A 158 -3.70 -9.34 19.85
C ILE A 158 -2.52 -8.58 19.23
N ALA A 159 -1.40 -8.59 19.96
CA ALA A 159 -0.12 -8.00 19.55
C ALA A 159 -0.27 -6.58 18.98
N ASP A 160 0.33 -6.32 17.82
CA ASP A 160 0.30 -5.00 17.18
C ASP A 160 -0.98 -4.75 16.38
N GLY A 161 -1.89 -5.72 16.27
CA GLY A 161 -3.14 -5.60 15.51
C GLY A 161 -3.90 -4.29 15.75
N PRO A 162 -4.16 -3.89 17.02
CA PRO A 162 -4.80 -2.60 17.31
C PRO A 162 -4.04 -1.38 16.78
N GLN A 163 -2.71 -1.36 16.89
CA GLN A 163 -1.90 -0.22 16.42
C GLN A 163 -1.76 -0.20 14.90
N ILE A 164 -1.59 -1.36 14.26
CA ILE A 164 -1.59 -1.49 12.79
C ILE A 164 -2.93 -0.97 12.23
N ASN A 165 -4.05 -1.36 12.82
CA ASN A 165 -5.36 -0.86 12.41
C ASN A 165 -5.45 0.67 12.55
N ALA A 166 -5.04 1.21 13.69
CA ALA A 166 -5.04 2.65 13.93
C ALA A 166 -4.14 3.42 12.94
N ASN A 167 -2.96 2.88 12.62
CA ASN A 167 -2.03 3.45 11.64
C ASN A 167 -2.68 3.48 10.24
N ILE A 168 -3.29 2.39 9.80
CA ILE A 168 -3.98 2.34 8.51
C ILE A 168 -5.20 3.26 8.47
N ASP A 169 -5.96 3.37 9.55
CA ASP A 169 -7.07 4.32 9.60
C ASP A 169 -6.58 5.76 9.51
N TYR A 170 -5.46 6.09 10.18
CA TYR A 170 -4.80 7.38 10.02
C TYR A 170 -4.41 7.63 8.56
N VAL A 171 -3.78 6.65 7.88
CA VAL A 171 -3.41 6.78 6.47
C VAL A 171 -4.65 7.08 5.60
N LEU A 172 -5.68 6.25 5.71
CA LEU A 172 -6.91 6.36 4.90
C LEU A 172 -7.71 7.65 5.15
N SER A 173 -7.50 8.31 6.29
CA SER A 173 -8.23 9.52 6.67
C SER A 173 -7.54 10.81 6.23
N ASN A 174 -6.22 10.76 6.05
CA ASN A 174 -5.39 11.94 5.85
C ASN A 174 -4.72 11.98 4.48
N TYR A 175 -4.62 10.84 3.80
CA TYR A 175 -3.91 10.72 2.54
C TYR A 175 -4.75 10.01 1.48
N THR A 176 -4.44 10.33 0.24
CA THR A 176 -5.02 9.71 -0.96
C THR A 176 -3.89 9.21 -1.85
N THR A 177 -4.24 8.31 -2.77
CA THR A 177 -3.34 7.90 -3.86
C THR A 177 -3.01 9.07 -4.77
N LYS A 178 -2.05 8.90 -5.68
CA LYS A 178 -1.75 9.87 -6.76
C LYS A 178 -2.98 10.28 -7.60
N TRP A 179 -4.05 9.47 -7.60
CA TRP A 179 -5.30 9.75 -8.31
C TRP A 179 -6.33 10.51 -7.46
N GLY A 180 -6.00 10.84 -6.21
CA GLY A 180 -6.92 11.47 -5.28
C GLY A 180 -7.97 10.52 -4.70
N THR A 181 -7.84 9.21 -4.92
CA THR A 181 -8.72 8.18 -4.36
C THR A 181 -8.18 7.65 -3.03
N PRO A 182 -9.03 7.07 -2.16
CA PRO A 182 -8.55 6.32 -1.00
C PRO A 182 -7.69 5.11 -1.41
N PHE A 183 -6.73 4.72 -0.57
CA PHE A 183 -6.00 3.46 -0.76
C PHE A 183 -6.92 2.26 -0.58
N ASN A 184 -6.78 1.26 -1.44
CA ASN A 184 -7.34 -0.08 -1.23
C ASN A 184 -6.50 -0.83 -0.20
N VAL A 185 -7.15 -1.57 0.71
CA VAL A 185 -6.45 -2.31 1.77
C VAL A 185 -6.82 -3.79 1.70
N ILE A 186 -5.82 -4.63 1.47
CA ILE A 186 -5.94 -6.08 1.50
C ILE A 186 -5.36 -6.58 2.82
N ARG A 187 -6.18 -7.26 3.62
CA ARG A 187 -5.72 -7.87 4.88
C ARG A 187 -5.09 -9.23 4.64
N ILE A 188 -3.96 -9.49 5.27
CA ILE A 188 -3.27 -10.79 5.23
C ILE A 188 -2.97 -11.29 6.66
N PRO A 189 -3.36 -12.52 7.04
CA PRO A 189 -3.25 -12.95 8.43
C PRO A 189 -1.79 -13.09 8.87
N SER A 190 -1.42 -12.54 10.02
CA SER A 190 -0.14 -12.85 10.68
C SER A 190 -0.30 -14.11 11.54
N PRO A 191 0.47 -15.19 11.28
CA PRO A 191 0.33 -16.42 12.04
C PRO A 191 0.99 -16.32 13.43
N PRO A 192 0.54 -17.12 14.41
CA PRO A 192 1.29 -17.33 15.64
C PRO A 192 2.42 -18.33 15.42
N GLN A 193 3.50 -18.15 16.19
CA GLN A 193 4.58 -19.13 16.28
C GLN A 193 4.08 -20.52 16.71
N LEU A 194 4.75 -21.57 16.24
CA LEU A 194 4.50 -22.97 16.64
C LEU A 194 4.41 -23.11 18.17
N GLY A 195 3.29 -23.64 18.64
CA GLY A 195 2.99 -23.73 20.08
C GLY A 195 2.09 -22.61 20.61
N GLY A 196 1.72 -21.63 19.79
CA GLY A 196 0.61 -20.70 20.02
C GLY A 196 0.97 -19.36 20.65
N GLY A 197 2.04 -18.70 20.18
CA GLY A 197 2.50 -17.40 20.69
C GLY A 197 2.52 -16.31 19.63
N TYR A 198 2.06 -15.12 20.00
CA TYR A 198 2.23 -13.88 19.21
C TYR A 198 3.31 -13.00 19.86
N PRO A 199 3.79 -11.93 19.18
CA PRO A 199 4.84 -11.05 19.70
C PRO A 199 4.60 -10.52 21.12
N ASN A 200 3.35 -10.20 21.48
CA ASN A 200 2.98 -9.75 22.84
C ASN A 200 3.16 -10.80 23.94
N THR A 201 3.33 -12.07 23.58
CA THR A 201 3.63 -13.17 24.51
C THR A 201 5.03 -13.74 24.30
N GLY A 202 5.88 -13.06 23.54
CA GLY A 202 7.24 -13.49 23.21
C GLY A 202 7.35 -14.45 22.03
N GLY A 203 6.31 -14.54 21.19
CA GLY A 203 6.37 -15.24 19.91
C GLY A 203 7.15 -14.45 18.85
N TRP A 204 7.53 -15.12 17.75
CA TRP A 204 8.18 -14.45 16.62
C TRP A 204 7.20 -13.57 15.83
N TYR A 205 7.76 -12.61 15.07
CA TYR A 205 7.01 -11.66 14.26
C TYR A 205 6.74 -12.22 12.85
N GLU A 206 6.01 -13.34 12.78
CA GLU A 206 5.73 -14.00 11.49
C GLU A 206 4.79 -13.16 10.63
N THR A 207 5.15 -12.98 9.35
CA THR A 207 4.48 -12.03 8.46
C THR A 207 4.59 -12.44 7.00
N TYR A 208 3.47 -12.36 6.28
CA TYR A 208 3.43 -12.61 4.83
C TYR A 208 3.59 -11.34 4.00
N SER A 209 3.66 -10.17 4.65
CA SER A 209 3.92 -8.89 3.98
C SER A 209 5.41 -8.71 3.64
N ASN A 210 6.32 -9.43 4.30
CA ASN A 210 7.77 -9.38 4.04
C ASN A 210 8.18 -10.18 2.79
N ALA A 211 7.35 -10.10 1.74
CA ALA A 211 7.57 -10.68 0.42
C ALA A 211 8.38 -9.72 -0.48
N VAL A 212 8.94 -10.23 -1.58
CA VAL A 212 9.65 -9.42 -2.57
C VAL A 212 9.16 -9.70 -3.98
N PHE A 213 8.93 -8.64 -4.75
CA PHE A 213 8.66 -8.71 -6.18
C PHE A 213 9.97 -8.89 -6.96
N VAL A 214 9.97 -9.83 -7.89
CA VAL A 214 11.05 -10.03 -8.87
C VAL A 214 10.39 -10.15 -10.24
N ASN A 215 10.15 -9.01 -10.88
CA ASN A 215 9.39 -8.91 -12.12
C ASN A 215 8.02 -9.60 -11.97
N GLU A 216 7.76 -10.66 -12.75
CA GLU A 216 6.52 -11.44 -12.76
C GLU A 216 6.40 -12.46 -11.61
N LYS A 217 7.34 -12.46 -10.66
CA LYS A 217 7.35 -13.39 -9.52
C LYS A 217 7.25 -12.67 -8.18
N ILE A 218 6.69 -13.37 -7.20
CA ILE A 218 6.64 -12.92 -5.80
C ILE A 218 7.25 -14.02 -4.94
N LEU A 219 8.37 -13.70 -4.29
CA LEU A 219 8.96 -14.60 -3.30
C LEU A 219 8.31 -14.32 -1.94
N LEU A 220 7.55 -15.29 -1.44
CA LEU A 220 6.70 -15.16 -0.27
C LEU A 220 7.31 -15.95 0.90
N PRO A 221 7.60 -15.33 2.06
CA PRO A 221 7.91 -16.10 3.26
C PRO A 221 6.75 -17.04 3.62
N THR A 222 7.06 -18.29 3.94
CA THR A 222 6.09 -19.28 4.45
C THR A 222 6.56 -19.82 5.79
N TYR A 223 5.61 -20.28 6.60
CA TYR A 223 5.85 -20.76 7.96
C TYR A 223 5.13 -22.10 8.19
N TYR A 224 3.80 -22.07 8.35
CA TYR A 224 3.01 -23.26 8.65
C TYR A 224 1.92 -23.45 7.61
N GLU A 225 1.86 -24.64 7.00
CA GLU A 225 0.95 -24.96 5.89
C GLU A 225 -0.51 -24.52 6.13
N GLN A 226 -1.00 -24.64 7.37
CA GLN A 226 -2.35 -24.22 7.76
C GLN A 226 -2.64 -22.72 7.56
N TYR A 227 -1.62 -21.87 7.67
CA TYR A 227 -1.70 -20.42 7.46
C TYR A 227 -1.19 -20.04 6.08
N ASP A 228 -0.14 -20.71 5.59
CA ASP A 228 0.48 -20.45 4.28
C ASP A 228 -0.54 -20.57 3.16
N THR A 229 -1.39 -21.61 3.20
CA THR A 229 -2.45 -21.83 2.19
C THR A 229 -3.42 -20.65 2.08
N THR A 230 -3.70 -19.96 3.18
CA THR A 230 -4.56 -18.77 3.17
C THR A 230 -3.81 -17.56 2.63
N ALA A 231 -2.56 -17.37 3.05
CA ALA A 231 -1.72 -16.27 2.60
C ALA A 231 -1.41 -16.33 1.10
N ILE A 232 -1.05 -17.52 0.59
CA ILE A 232 -0.79 -17.77 -0.84
C ILE A 232 -2.03 -17.43 -1.66
N ARG A 233 -3.22 -17.90 -1.25
CA ARG A 233 -4.47 -17.59 -1.95
C ARG A 233 -4.75 -16.08 -2.01
N ILE A 234 -4.55 -15.36 -0.90
CA ILE A 234 -4.72 -13.89 -0.87
C ILE A 234 -3.75 -13.20 -1.84
N TRP A 235 -2.50 -13.66 -1.89
CA TRP A 235 -1.51 -13.16 -2.85
C TRP A 235 -1.87 -13.47 -4.30
N GLU A 236 -2.34 -14.68 -4.60
CA GLU A 236 -2.81 -15.08 -5.94
C GLU A 236 -4.03 -14.28 -6.40
N GLU A 237 -4.97 -14.00 -5.48
CA GLU A 237 -6.16 -13.16 -5.74
C GLU A 237 -5.79 -11.69 -5.94
N ALA A 238 -4.83 -11.17 -5.15
CA ALA A 238 -4.39 -9.78 -5.23
C ALA A 238 -3.49 -9.50 -6.45
N MET A 239 -2.73 -10.49 -6.90
CA MET A 239 -1.75 -10.37 -7.98
C MET A 239 -1.96 -11.43 -9.08
N PRO A 240 -3.08 -11.39 -9.83
CA PRO A 240 -3.34 -12.36 -10.90
C PRO A 240 -2.18 -12.45 -11.90
N GLY A 241 -1.84 -13.67 -12.28
CA GLY A 241 -0.77 -13.97 -13.24
C GLY A 241 0.66 -13.97 -12.67
N TYR A 242 0.89 -13.40 -11.48
CA TYR A 242 2.21 -13.47 -10.84
C TYR A 242 2.49 -14.89 -10.33
N GLU A 243 3.73 -15.37 -10.49
CA GLU A 243 4.16 -16.64 -9.92
C GLU A 243 4.50 -16.46 -8.44
N ILE A 244 3.67 -17.01 -7.55
CA ILE A 244 3.93 -17.02 -6.11
C ILE A 244 4.88 -18.18 -5.77
N VAL A 245 6.05 -17.85 -5.23
CA VAL A 245 7.07 -18.83 -4.81
C VAL A 245 7.24 -18.75 -3.30
N GLY A 246 6.67 -19.73 -2.59
CA GLY A 246 6.82 -19.86 -1.14
C GLY A 246 8.24 -20.28 -0.73
N ILE A 247 8.81 -19.61 0.27
CA ILE A 247 10.12 -19.93 0.85
C ILE A 247 9.96 -20.07 2.36
N ASP A 248 10.26 -21.27 2.86
CA ASP A 248 10.25 -21.61 4.29
C ASP A 248 11.20 -20.71 5.10
N CYS A 249 10.63 -20.01 6.09
CA CYS A 249 11.31 -19.07 6.98
C CYS A 249 11.28 -19.50 8.47
N ASP A 250 10.65 -20.63 8.82
CA ASP A 250 10.55 -21.18 10.18
C ASP A 250 11.21 -22.58 10.33
N GLY A 251 11.92 -23.04 9.31
CA GLY A 251 12.63 -24.33 9.30
C GLY A 251 13.74 -24.48 10.34
N SER A 252 14.75 -25.32 10.06
CA SER A 252 15.78 -25.67 11.07
C SER A 252 16.62 -24.48 11.55
N GLU A 253 16.75 -23.44 10.72
CA GLU A 253 17.41 -22.18 11.02
C GLU A 253 16.39 -21.05 10.72
N PRO A 254 15.48 -20.76 11.66
CA PRO A 254 14.33 -19.90 11.40
C PRO A 254 14.77 -18.44 11.31
N ILE A 255 14.88 -17.90 10.10
CA ILE A 255 15.30 -16.51 9.88
C ILE A 255 14.38 -15.51 10.61
N ILE A 256 13.10 -15.86 10.75
CA ILE A 256 12.11 -15.03 11.46
C ILE A 256 12.42 -14.86 12.95
N SER A 257 13.19 -15.77 13.54
CA SER A 257 13.70 -15.63 14.91
C SER A 257 14.72 -14.49 15.08
N LEU A 258 15.25 -13.97 13.96
CA LEU A 258 16.15 -12.83 13.88
C LEU A 258 15.42 -11.54 13.47
N SER A 259 14.09 -11.51 13.58
CA SER A 259 13.22 -10.35 13.27
C SER A 259 13.21 -9.92 11.80
N GLY A 260 13.39 -10.85 10.86
CA GLY A 260 13.26 -10.55 9.43
C GLY A 260 12.95 -11.79 8.58
N ALA A 261 12.57 -11.58 7.32
CA ALA A 261 12.30 -12.66 6.36
C ALA A 261 12.89 -12.34 4.98
N ILE A 262 12.17 -12.71 3.89
CA ILE A 262 12.70 -12.66 2.51
C ILE A 262 12.98 -11.24 2.05
N HIS A 263 12.08 -10.28 2.33
CA HIS A 263 12.28 -8.89 1.93
C HIS A 263 13.51 -8.29 2.60
N CYS A 264 13.75 -8.60 3.88
CA CYS A 264 14.88 -8.07 4.66
C CYS A 264 16.26 -8.52 4.12
N ILE A 265 16.34 -9.67 3.44
CA ILE A 265 17.59 -10.20 2.87
C ILE A 265 17.71 -10.00 1.36
N THR A 266 16.82 -9.19 0.77
CA THR A 266 16.82 -8.90 -0.66
C THR A 266 16.71 -7.40 -0.90
N HIS A 267 17.37 -6.92 -1.97
CA HIS A 267 17.18 -5.56 -2.46
C HIS A 267 17.04 -5.61 -3.98
N SER A 268 16.03 -4.92 -4.51
CA SER A 268 15.84 -4.80 -5.96
C SER A 268 16.83 -3.79 -6.54
N VAL A 269 17.23 -4.02 -7.78
CA VAL A 269 17.96 -3.04 -8.61
C VAL A 269 17.09 -2.77 -9.82
N SER A 270 16.66 -1.52 -10.00
CA SER A 270 15.73 -1.17 -11.07
C SER A 270 16.39 -1.28 -12.45
N VAL A 271 15.59 -1.44 -13.50
CA VAL A 271 16.05 -1.65 -14.88
C VAL A 271 16.71 -0.38 -15.46
N GLU A 272 17.60 -0.54 -16.43
CA GLU A 272 18.28 0.61 -17.06
C GLU A 272 17.34 1.42 -17.95
N ASP A 273 16.46 0.73 -18.69
CA ASP A 273 15.54 1.34 -19.66
C ASP A 273 14.08 1.03 -19.26
N PRO A 274 13.52 1.76 -18.27
CA PRO A 274 12.17 1.50 -17.77
C PRO A 274 11.11 2.01 -18.76
N LEU A 275 10.06 1.20 -18.93
CA LEU A 275 8.79 1.63 -19.51
C LEU A 275 7.77 1.65 -18.38
N ILE A 276 7.34 2.84 -17.98
CA ILE A 276 6.36 3.02 -16.91
C ILE A 276 4.97 2.92 -17.54
N ILE A 277 4.11 2.10 -16.93
CA ILE A 277 2.68 2.03 -17.24
C ILE A 277 1.94 2.04 -15.89
N SER A 278 1.17 3.10 -15.63
CA SER A 278 0.43 3.31 -14.38
C SER A 278 -1.03 3.61 -14.68
N HIS A 279 -1.93 2.84 -14.06
CA HIS A 279 -3.36 2.89 -14.32
C HIS A 279 -4.10 2.57 -13.01
N LEU A 280 -5.16 3.34 -12.71
CA LEU A 280 -6.06 3.03 -11.61
C LEU A 280 -7.14 2.06 -12.12
N PRO A 281 -7.20 0.81 -11.63
CA PRO A 281 -8.16 -0.15 -12.11
C PRO A 281 -9.61 0.32 -11.95
N LEU A 282 -10.40 0.14 -13.00
CA LEU A 282 -11.84 0.32 -12.99
C LEU A 282 -12.49 -0.44 -11.84
N GLN A 283 -13.45 0.21 -11.19
CA GLN A 283 -14.25 -0.37 -10.12
C GLN A 283 -15.50 -1.05 -10.70
N ASP A 284 -16.08 -1.95 -9.92
CA ASP A 284 -17.39 -2.54 -10.21
C ASP A 284 -18.45 -1.45 -10.48
N THR A 285 -19.36 -1.73 -11.41
CA THR A 285 -20.31 -0.74 -11.90
C THR A 285 -21.67 -1.33 -12.22
N GLU A 286 -22.73 -0.58 -11.95
CA GLU A 286 -24.10 -0.91 -12.41
C GLU A 286 -24.37 -0.38 -13.83
N ASN A 287 -23.42 0.35 -14.44
CA ASN A 287 -23.56 0.90 -15.79
C ASN A 287 -23.53 -0.23 -16.83
N THR A 288 -24.65 -0.42 -17.54
CA THR A 288 -24.81 -1.41 -18.60
C THR A 288 -25.00 -0.78 -19.99
N THR A 289 -24.93 0.54 -20.09
CA THR A 289 -25.32 1.29 -21.30
C THR A 289 -24.20 2.09 -21.92
N ASP A 290 -23.35 2.72 -21.10
CA ASP A 290 -22.29 3.60 -21.57
C ASP A 290 -20.94 2.86 -21.58
N PRO A 291 -20.02 3.19 -22.51
CA PRO A 291 -18.66 2.65 -22.48
C PRO A 291 -17.90 2.97 -21.18
N TYR A 292 -16.91 2.14 -20.86
CA TYR A 292 -16.05 2.29 -19.70
C TYR A 292 -14.70 2.88 -20.14
N SER A 293 -14.41 4.12 -19.75
CA SER A 293 -13.18 4.83 -20.11
C SER A 293 -12.00 4.34 -19.28
N VAL A 294 -10.96 3.85 -19.94
CA VAL A 294 -9.69 3.44 -19.35
C VAL A 294 -8.65 4.53 -19.62
N GLU A 295 -8.05 5.06 -18.56
CA GLU A 295 -7.01 6.09 -18.61
C GLU A 295 -5.70 5.56 -18.04
N ALA A 296 -4.58 5.71 -18.74
CA ALA A 296 -3.28 5.25 -18.27
C ALA A 296 -2.17 6.25 -18.56
N TYR A 297 -1.26 6.34 -17.59
CA TYR A 297 0.01 7.06 -17.73
C TYR A 297 1.07 6.10 -18.29
N LEU A 298 1.67 6.45 -19.42
CA LEU A 298 2.77 5.72 -20.03
C LEU A 298 3.96 6.65 -20.26
N SER A 299 5.15 6.25 -19.81
CA SER A 299 6.34 7.07 -19.97
C SER A 299 7.60 6.26 -20.23
N HIS A 300 8.43 6.77 -21.15
CA HIS A 300 9.72 6.21 -21.53
C HIS A 300 10.61 7.34 -22.06
N ARG A 301 11.93 7.31 -21.81
CA ARG A 301 12.89 8.33 -22.27
C ARG A 301 12.83 8.67 -23.77
N SER A 302 12.43 7.69 -24.58
CA SER A 302 12.31 7.84 -26.04
C SER A 302 10.95 8.40 -26.48
N GLY A 303 10.00 8.56 -25.57
CA GLY A 303 8.58 8.69 -25.84
C GLY A 303 7.90 7.36 -26.15
N ILE A 304 6.57 7.38 -26.13
CA ILE A 304 5.69 6.24 -26.42
C ILE A 304 5.30 6.24 -27.90
N ALA A 305 5.44 5.09 -28.56
CA ALA A 305 5.07 4.89 -29.96
C ALA A 305 3.61 4.46 -30.10
N THR A 306 3.18 3.49 -29.28
CA THR A 306 1.81 2.98 -29.25
C THR A 306 1.43 2.51 -27.86
N ALA A 307 0.17 2.70 -27.49
CA ALA A 307 -0.44 2.08 -26.32
C ALA A 307 -1.69 1.31 -26.76
N THR A 308 -1.90 0.13 -26.17
CA THR A 308 -2.99 -0.78 -26.53
C THR A 308 -3.70 -1.24 -25.27
N LEU A 309 -5.02 -1.11 -25.26
CA LEU A 309 -5.90 -1.72 -24.27
C LEU A 309 -6.37 -3.08 -24.81
N SER A 310 -6.18 -4.13 -24.03
CA SER A 310 -6.66 -5.48 -24.34
C SER A 310 -7.73 -5.88 -23.33
N TYR A 311 -8.93 -6.26 -23.78
CA TYR A 311 -10.03 -6.66 -22.89
C TYR A 311 -10.76 -7.93 -23.34
N SER A 312 -11.38 -8.64 -22.40
CA SER A 312 -12.15 -9.87 -22.65
C SER A 312 -13.22 -10.08 -21.56
N ASP A 313 -14.25 -10.88 -21.86
CA ASP A 313 -15.22 -11.40 -20.89
C ASP A 313 -14.76 -12.74 -20.26
N SER A 314 -13.54 -13.17 -20.60
CA SER A 314 -12.90 -14.39 -20.11
C SER A 314 -11.47 -14.09 -19.66
N PRO A 315 -11.02 -14.62 -18.51
CA PRO A 315 -9.67 -14.36 -17.99
C PRO A 315 -8.57 -15.00 -18.85
N THR A 316 -8.93 -15.87 -19.81
CA THR A 316 -7.98 -16.50 -20.74
C THR A 316 -8.17 -16.03 -22.19
N GLY A 317 -8.91 -14.93 -22.39
CA GLY A 317 -9.25 -14.43 -23.71
C GLY A 317 -10.34 -15.24 -24.45
N PRO A 318 -10.53 -15.02 -25.77
CA PRO A 318 -9.70 -14.17 -26.63
C PRO A 318 -9.78 -12.69 -26.27
N TRP A 319 -8.66 -11.98 -26.48
CA TRP A 319 -8.53 -10.55 -26.18
C TRP A 319 -8.96 -9.72 -27.39
N THR A 320 -9.75 -8.68 -27.13
CA THR A 320 -10.04 -7.61 -28.09
C THR A 320 -9.08 -6.46 -27.83
N GLU A 321 -8.33 -6.06 -28.85
CA GLU A 321 -7.36 -4.98 -28.77
C GLU A 321 -7.95 -3.67 -29.28
N VAL A 322 -7.75 -2.60 -28.51
CA VAL A 322 -8.14 -1.22 -28.83
C VAL A 322 -6.91 -0.35 -28.74
N ILE A 323 -6.63 0.41 -29.80
CA ILE A 323 -5.54 1.41 -29.79
C ILE A 323 -5.96 2.53 -28.85
N MET A 324 -5.11 2.83 -27.86
CA MET A 324 -5.31 3.98 -26.99
C MET A 324 -4.87 5.27 -27.68
N ILE A 325 -5.54 6.37 -27.34
CA ILE A 325 -5.31 7.69 -27.91
C ILE A 325 -4.62 8.57 -26.87
N ASP A 326 -3.50 9.17 -27.27
CA ASP A 326 -2.80 10.20 -26.50
C ASP A 326 -3.69 11.43 -26.32
N SER A 327 -3.83 11.89 -25.07
CA SER A 327 -4.62 13.05 -24.66
C SER A 327 -3.98 14.38 -25.11
N GLY A 328 -2.77 14.33 -25.68
CA GLY A 328 -2.06 15.45 -26.29
C GLY A 328 -0.84 15.92 -25.52
N ASP A 329 -0.48 15.23 -24.44
CA ASP A 329 0.71 15.49 -23.62
C ASP A 329 1.83 14.47 -23.84
N GLY A 330 1.57 13.38 -24.58
CA GLY A 330 2.53 12.32 -24.88
C GLY A 330 2.63 11.24 -23.81
N GLU A 331 1.92 11.38 -22.69
CA GLU A 331 2.04 10.48 -21.54
C GLU A 331 0.71 9.93 -21.04
N ASN A 332 -0.41 10.62 -21.25
CA ASN A 332 -1.74 10.17 -20.81
C ASN A 332 -2.54 9.62 -21.99
N TRP A 333 -2.88 8.34 -21.90
CA TRP A 333 -3.52 7.58 -22.97
C TRP A 333 -4.90 7.10 -22.55
N THR A 334 -5.87 7.14 -23.47
CA THR A 334 -7.25 6.77 -23.20
C THR A 334 -7.82 5.79 -24.23
N ALA A 335 -8.66 4.86 -23.79
CA ALA A 335 -9.46 4.00 -24.66
C ALA A 335 -10.74 3.56 -23.94
N ASP A 336 -11.76 3.20 -24.72
CA ASP A 336 -13.04 2.75 -24.17
C ASP A 336 -13.21 1.23 -24.31
N ILE A 337 -13.65 0.59 -23.24
CA ILE A 337 -14.27 -0.74 -23.29
C ILE A 337 -15.76 -0.54 -23.60
N PRO A 338 -16.34 -1.17 -24.63
CA PRO A 338 -17.77 -1.07 -24.91
C PRO A 338 -18.63 -1.56 -23.74
N ALA A 339 -19.81 -0.96 -23.58
CA ALA A 339 -20.79 -1.40 -22.59
C ALA A 339 -21.10 -2.90 -22.72
N ALA A 340 -21.25 -3.60 -21.59
CA ALA A 340 -21.58 -5.02 -21.56
C ALA A 340 -22.85 -5.29 -20.72
N PRO A 341 -23.50 -6.45 -20.91
CA PRO A 341 -24.69 -6.82 -20.15
C PRO A 341 -24.43 -6.95 -18.64
N GLU A 342 -25.48 -6.78 -17.84
CA GLU A 342 -25.46 -7.08 -16.41
C GLU A 342 -25.00 -8.51 -16.13
N ASN A 343 -24.30 -8.70 -15.00
CA ASN A 343 -23.65 -9.92 -14.55
C ASN A 343 -22.47 -10.38 -15.42
N THR A 344 -21.70 -9.43 -15.96
CA THR A 344 -20.50 -9.70 -16.75
C THR A 344 -19.25 -9.27 -15.98
N ASN A 345 -18.21 -10.10 -15.98
CA ASN A 345 -16.88 -9.68 -15.55
C ASN A 345 -16.06 -9.32 -16.78
N ILE A 346 -15.40 -8.18 -16.75
CA ILE A 346 -14.49 -7.76 -17.79
C ILE A 346 -13.07 -7.81 -17.25
N TYR A 347 -12.21 -8.54 -17.96
CA TYR A 347 -10.79 -8.65 -17.70
C TYR A 347 -10.04 -7.79 -18.70
N TYR A 348 -9.01 -7.08 -18.27
CA TYR A 348 -8.24 -6.23 -19.17
C TYR A 348 -6.82 -5.93 -18.66
N PHE A 349 -5.95 -5.51 -19.58
CA PHE A 349 -4.59 -5.06 -19.30
C PHE A 349 -4.17 -4.04 -20.37
N ILE A 350 -3.06 -3.34 -20.10
CA ILE A 350 -2.52 -2.30 -20.99
C ILE A 350 -1.11 -2.68 -21.43
N SER A 351 -0.84 -2.56 -22.72
CA SER A 351 0.47 -2.76 -23.32
C SER A 351 1.01 -1.45 -23.90
N GLY A 352 2.31 -1.21 -23.76
CA GLY A 352 3.00 -0.07 -24.33
C GLY A 352 4.18 -0.49 -25.20
N ILE A 353 4.41 0.25 -26.29
CA ILE A 353 5.63 0.18 -27.08
C ILE A 353 6.26 1.57 -27.11
N SER A 354 7.52 1.69 -26.69
CA SER A 354 8.26 2.95 -26.77
C SER A 354 8.83 3.19 -28.17
N ASN A 355 9.23 4.43 -28.48
CA ASN A 355 9.92 4.74 -29.73
C ASN A 355 11.27 4.02 -29.91
N SER A 356 11.90 3.54 -28.83
CA SER A 356 13.09 2.67 -28.91
C SER A 356 12.75 1.21 -29.25
N GLY A 357 11.46 0.84 -29.21
CA GLY A 357 10.97 -0.52 -29.40
C GLY A 357 10.89 -1.34 -28.11
N LYS A 358 11.10 -0.73 -26.94
CA LYS A 358 10.83 -1.35 -25.63
C LYS A 358 9.36 -1.69 -25.55
N ILE A 359 9.03 -2.92 -25.16
CA ILE A 359 7.66 -3.38 -24.94
C ILE A 359 7.49 -3.67 -23.46
N GLY A 360 6.31 -3.41 -22.93
CA GLY A 360 5.94 -3.79 -21.58
C GLY A 360 4.42 -3.77 -21.39
N ASP A 361 3.99 -4.48 -20.37
CA ASP A 361 2.59 -4.68 -20.02
C ASP A 361 2.34 -4.29 -18.57
N ARG A 362 1.09 -3.91 -18.27
CA ARG A 362 0.58 -3.72 -16.92
C ARG A 362 -0.80 -4.38 -16.79
N PRO A 363 -0.99 -5.32 -15.86
CA PRO A 363 0.03 -5.93 -14.99
C PRO A 363 1.18 -6.60 -15.76
N MET A 364 2.38 -6.71 -15.16
CA MET A 364 3.57 -7.25 -15.87
C MET A 364 3.36 -8.65 -16.45
N PRO A 365 2.65 -9.58 -15.78
CA PRO A 365 2.45 -10.94 -16.30
C PRO A 365 1.35 -11.04 -17.37
N ALA A 366 0.85 -9.95 -17.95
CA ALA A 366 -0.16 -10.05 -18.99
C ALA A 366 0.35 -10.87 -20.20
N PRO A 367 -0.52 -11.65 -20.87
CA PRO A 367 -1.97 -11.76 -20.68
C PRO A 367 -2.42 -12.67 -19.52
N GLU A 368 -1.52 -13.39 -18.85
CA GLU A 368 -1.85 -14.23 -17.69
C GLU A 368 -2.28 -13.41 -16.47
N GLY A 369 -1.78 -12.17 -16.35
CA GLY A 369 -2.21 -11.17 -15.38
C GLY A 369 -3.11 -10.09 -15.98
N TRP A 370 -4.11 -9.67 -15.22
CA TRP A 370 -5.11 -8.70 -15.65
C TRP A 370 -5.74 -7.98 -14.44
N TRP A 371 -6.39 -6.85 -14.71
CA TRP A 371 -7.39 -6.27 -13.82
C TRP A 371 -8.78 -6.78 -14.19
N THR A 372 -9.71 -6.71 -13.25
CA THR A 372 -11.10 -7.08 -13.47
C THR A 372 -12.05 -6.09 -12.81
N PHE A 373 -13.23 -5.91 -13.41
CA PHE A 373 -14.37 -5.27 -12.78
C PHE A 373 -15.66 -6.00 -13.15
N HIS A 374 -16.62 -5.98 -12.24
CA HIS A 374 -17.95 -6.57 -12.41
C HIS A 374 -18.95 -5.52 -12.89
N ILE A 375 -19.76 -5.89 -13.88
CA ILE A 375 -20.91 -5.12 -14.33
C ILE A 375 -22.16 -5.77 -13.75
N GLY A 376 -22.82 -5.13 -12.80
CA GLY A 376 -23.98 -5.70 -12.12
C GLY A 376 -24.10 -5.22 -10.68
N GLU A 377 -24.80 -6.00 -9.85
CA GLU A 377 -24.95 -5.68 -8.43
C GLU A 377 -23.55 -5.59 -7.78
N ILE A 378 -23.24 -4.42 -7.23
CA ILE A 378 -21.98 -4.19 -6.52
C ILE A 378 -22.06 -4.91 -5.18
N ILE A 379 -21.32 -6.03 -5.05
CA ILE A 379 -21.23 -6.80 -3.82
C ILE A 379 -20.10 -6.25 -2.96
N ILE A 380 -20.46 -5.54 -1.90
CA ILE A 380 -19.49 -5.00 -0.93
C ILE A 380 -19.22 -6.08 0.12
N ASN A 381 -18.11 -6.78 -0.02
CA ASN A 381 -17.67 -7.80 0.94
C ASN A 381 -17.39 -7.18 2.32
N GLY A 382 -17.96 -7.74 3.39
CA GLY A 382 -17.72 -7.30 4.77
C GLY A 382 -18.94 -6.75 5.54
N ILE A 383 -20.09 -6.59 4.89
CA ILE A 383 -21.33 -6.13 5.52
C ILE A 383 -22.37 -7.26 5.45
N GLY A 384 -22.82 -7.74 6.62
CA GLY A 384 -23.88 -8.74 6.70
C GLY A 384 -25.15 -8.27 5.99
N SER A 385 -25.63 -9.09 5.03
CA SER A 385 -26.91 -9.00 4.32
C SER A 385 -27.53 -7.59 4.21
N PHE A 386 -27.27 -6.91 3.10
CA PHE A 386 -28.09 -5.76 2.71
C PHE A 386 -29.55 -6.19 2.50
N ASP A 387 -30.48 -5.37 2.98
CA ASP A 387 -31.83 -5.31 2.45
C ASP A 387 -31.74 -4.60 1.09
N LEU A 388 -32.26 -5.24 0.02
CA LEU A 388 -32.23 -4.80 -1.39
C LEU A 388 -32.80 -3.39 -1.63
N ASN A 389 -33.34 -2.72 -0.60
CA ASN A 389 -33.88 -1.37 -0.67
C ASN A 389 -32.97 -0.26 -0.08
N GLN A 390 -31.80 -0.57 0.49
CA GLN A 390 -30.93 0.43 1.12
C GLN A 390 -29.89 1.01 0.14
N ILE A 391 -29.85 2.36 0.06
CA ILE A 391 -28.91 3.13 -0.80
C ILE A 391 -27.55 3.31 -0.12
N GLY A 392 -27.51 3.23 1.20
CA GLY A 392 -26.28 3.24 1.99
C GLY A 392 -26.48 2.63 3.37
N ALA A 393 -25.39 2.13 3.95
CA ALA A 393 -25.37 1.48 5.26
C ALA A 393 -24.12 1.91 6.04
N PHE A 394 -24.10 1.53 7.32
CA PHE A 394 -22.93 1.69 8.17
C PHE A 394 -22.27 0.32 8.38
N ALA A 395 -20.95 0.27 8.37
CA ALA A 395 -20.23 -0.80 9.04
C ALA A 395 -20.25 -0.57 10.56
N SER A 396 -19.72 -1.53 11.33
CA SER A 396 -19.52 -1.32 12.77
C SER A 396 -18.56 -0.14 12.98
N ALA A 397 -18.97 0.84 13.79
CA ALA A 397 -18.05 1.88 14.23
C ALA A 397 -16.96 1.26 15.11
N TYR A 398 -15.74 1.80 15.06
CA TYR A 398 -14.62 1.33 15.87
C TYR A 398 -13.69 2.47 16.30
N PRO A 399 -13.08 2.39 17.50
CA PRO A 399 -13.37 1.40 18.54
C PRO A 399 -14.81 1.57 19.09
N ASN A 400 -15.44 0.45 19.45
CA ASN A 400 -16.77 0.45 20.07
C ASN A 400 -16.80 -0.63 21.18
N PRO A 401 -16.66 -0.25 22.46
CA PRO A 401 -16.84 1.11 23.00
C PRO A 401 -15.72 2.10 22.67
N ALA A 402 -16.12 3.33 22.33
CA ALA A 402 -15.32 4.47 21.94
C ALA A 402 -14.82 5.28 23.14
N SER A 403 -13.52 5.58 23.19
CA SER A 403 -12.91 6.41 24.25
C SER A 403 -12.08 7.60 23.71
N ALA A 404 -11.84 7.63 22.39
CA ALA A 404 -11.02 8.63 21.72
C ALA A 404 -11.55 8.88 20.29
N ILE A 405 -10.66 9.17 19.32
CA ILE A 405 -11.05 9.21 17.90
C ILE A 405 -11.75 7.91 17.54
N THR A 406 -12.94 8.03 16.95
CA THR A 406 -13.79 6.91 16.57
C THR A 406 -14.17 7.02 15.11
N CYS A 407 -13.93 5.94 14.37
CA CYS A 407 -14.27 5.78 12.97
C CYS A 407 -15.70 5.25 12.84
N VAL A 408 -16.43 5.82 11.88
CA VAL A 408 -17.77 5.42 11.47
C VAL A 408 -17.73 5.21 9.96
N PRO A 409 -17.49 3.97 9.50
CA PRO A 409 -17.49 3.67 8.08
C PRO A 409 -18.92 3.73 7.53
N VAL A 410 -19.09 4.52 6.48
CA VAL A 410 -20.34 4.70 5.75
C VAL A 410 -20.14 4.21 4.33
N THR A 411 -20.99 3.30 3.90
CA THR A 411 -20.90 2.72 2.57
C THR A 411 -22.09 3.18 1.73
N LEU A 412 -21.83 3.76 0.57
CA LEU A 412 -22.84 4.14 -0.42
C LEU A 412 -22.75 3.28 -1.67
N ARG A 413 -23.90 2.99 -2.30
CA ARG A 413 -23.95 2.25 -3.58
C ARG A 413 -23.62 3.10 -4.80
N HIS A 414 -23.81 4.40 -4.69
CA HIS A 414 -23.52 5.38 -5.73
C HIS A 414 -23.20 6.71 -5.06
N GLU A 415 -22.55 7.60 -5.82
CA GLU A 415 -22.38 8.97 -5.40
C GLU A 415 -23.73 9.58 -5.00
N ALA A 416 -23.82 10.10 -3.77
CA ALA A 416 -25.06 10.67 -3.26
C ALA A 416 -24.79 11.83 -2.32
N GLU A 417 -25.70 12.81 -2.36
CA GLU A 417 -25.72 13.92 -1.41
C GLU A 417 -26.40 13.47 -0.11
N VAL A 418 -25.62 13.44 0.96
CA VAL A 418 -26.01 12.88 2.25
C VAL A 418 -25.64 13.80 3.40
N LYS A 419 -26.38 13.68 4.50
CA LYS A 419 -26.04 14.31 5.76
C LYS A 419 -25.83 13.24 6.82
N ILE A 420 -24.66 13.22 7.46
CA ILE A 420 -24.30 12.23 8.47
C ILE A 420 -24.15 12.96 9.80
N LEU A 421 -24.93 12.51 10.79
CA LEU A 421 -25.10 13.21 12.06
C LEU A 421 -24.83 12.27 13.22
N LEU A 422 -24.08 12.75 14.21
CA LEU A 422 -23.97 12.12 15.52
C LEU A 422 -25.10 12.66 16.41
N ARG A 423 -25.86 11.76 17.02
CA ARG A 423 -27.01 12.05 17.87
C ARG A 423 -26.89 11.36 19.21
N ASP A 424 -27.44 11.97 20.26
CA ASP A 424 -27.56 11.32 21.57
C ASP A 424 -28.70 10.30 21.61
N ALA A 425 -28.84 9.58 22.73
CA ALA A 425 -29.91 8.60 22.95
C ALA A 425 -31.34 9.17 22.88
N LEU A 426 -31.51 10.50 22.93
CA LEU A 426 -32.79 11.19 22.78
C LEU A 426 -33.02 11.70 21.35
N GLY A 427 -32.10 11.41 20.42
CA GLY A 427 -32.16 11.83 19.02
C GLY A 427 -31.73 13.28 18.77
N ARG A 428 -31.21 13.98 19.78
CA ARG A 428 -30.72 15.35 19.62
C ARG A 428 -29.40 15.34 18.86
N GLU A 429 -29.27 16.22 17.88
CA GLU A 429 -28.04 16.39 17.11
C GLU A 429 -26.94 16.94 18.01
N ILE A 430 -25.78 16.27 18.01
CA ILE A 430 -24.58 16.65 18.74
C ILE A 430 -23.56 17.25 17.78
N GLU A 431 -23.34 16.57 16.65
CA GLU A 431 -22.33 16.95 15.66
C GLU A 431 -22.78 16.52 14.26
N THR A 432 -22.43 17.32 13.24
CA THR A 432 -22.55 16.93 11.84
C THR A 432 -21.20 16.40 11.40
N LEU A 433 -21.13 15.09 11.11
CA LEU A 433 -19.90 14.41 10.65
C LEU A 433 -19.64 14.66 9.16
N HIS A 434 -20.71 14.82 8.37
CA HIS A 434 -20.64 15.17 6.95
C HIS A 434 -21.94 15.84 6.48
N ASP A 435 -21.83 16.81 5.58
CA ASP A 435 -22.96 17.44 4.89
C ASP A 435 -22.54 17.78 3.46
N GLY A 436 -22.90 16.90 2.52
CA GLY A 436 -22.51 17.04 1.12
C GLY A 436 -22.49 15.72 0.35
N THR A 437 -21.84 15.72 -0.81
CA THR A 437 -21.70 14.52 -1.65
C THR A 437 -20.66 13.57 -1.08
N LEU A 438 -20.99 12.28 -1.01
CA LEU A 438 -20.03 11.20 -0.77
C LEU A 438 -19.95 10.31 -2.02
N PRO A 439 -18.76 9.77 -2.35
CA PRO A 439 -18.59 8.87 -3.48
C PRO A 439 -19.28 7.52 -3.24
N SER A 440 -19.41 6.72 -4.31
CA SER A 440 -19.72 5.31 -4.17
C SER A 440 -18.61 4.57 -3.41
N GLY A 441 -18.95 3.50 -2.68
CA GLY A 441 -18.02 2.73 -1.86
C GLY A 441 -18.02 3.16 -0.39
N GLU A 442 -16.99 2.73 0.35
CA GLU A 442 -16.81 3.07 1.75
C GLU A 442 -16.14 4.44 1.93
N THR A 443 -16.73 5.29 2.76
CA THR A 443 -16.15 6.51 3.30
C THR A 443 -16.04 6.37 4.81
N LYS A 444 -14.85 6.59 5.37
CA LYS A 444 -14.63 6.61 6.81
C LYS A 444 -14.82 8.02 7.36
N LEU A 445 -15.73 8.18 8.31
CA LEU A 445 -15.94 9.46 9.01
C LEU A 445 -15.51 9.34 10.46
N PHE A 446 -15.03 10.43 11.05
CA PHE A 446 -14.43 10.40 12.38
C PHE A 446 -15.09 11.40 13.32
N PHE A 447 -15.16 11.04 14.60
CA PHE A 447 -15.54 11.96 15.67
C PHE A 447 -14.71 11.73 16.94
N GLN A 448 -14.61 12.76 17.78
CA GLN A 448 -13.80 12.74 19.01
C GLN A 448 -14.64 12.29 20.22
N ALA A 449 -14.70 10.98 20.49
CA ALA A 449 -15.51 10.44 21.57
C ALA A 449 -15.04 10.88 22.97
N SER A 450 -13.76 11.23 23.14
CA SER A 450 -13.20 11.73 24.41
C SER A 450 -13.84 13.04 24.89
N SER A 451 -14.48 13.78 23.99
CA SER A 451 -15.21 15.02 24.30
C SER A 451 -16.65 14.80 24.75
N LEU A 452 -17.15 13.56 24.67
CA LEU A 452 -18.54 13.19 24.90
C LEU A 452 -18.72 12.47 26.24
N PRO A 453 -19.84 12.72 26.96
CA PRO A 453 -20.18 11.91 28.13
C PRO A 453 -20.37 10.43 27.78
N ALA A 454 -19.92 9.54 28.66
CA ALA A 454 -20.13 8.11 28.53
C ALA A 454 -21.63 7.78 28.37
N GLY A 455 -21.97 6.97 27.37
CA GLY A 455 -23.36 6.70 27.00
C GLY A 455 -23.52 6.14 25.59
N ALA A 456 -24.77 5.84 25.23
CA ALA A 456 -25.11 5.38 23.88
C ALA A 456 -25.39 6.57 22.96
N TYR A 457 -24.79 6.55 21.78
CA TYR A 457 -24.98 7.50 20.70
C TYR A 457 -25.45 6.76 19.44
N ILE A 458 -26.06 7.51 18.54
CA ILE A 458 -26.56 7.03 17.27
C ILE A 458 -25.96 7.90 16.18
N VAL A 459 -25.33 7.28 15.19
CA VAL A 459 -24.94 7.98 13.95
C VAL A 459 -26.02 7.72 12.92
N THR A 460 -26.53 8.76 12.29
CA THR A 460 -27.58 8.68 11.26
C THR A 460 -27.07 9.15 9.92
N LEU A 461 -27.35 8.39 8.87
CA LEU A 461 -27.14 8.73 7.46
C LEU A 461 -28.48 9.17 6.88
N GLU A 462 -28.60 10.43 6.49
CA GLU A 462 -29.82 11.04 5.97
C GLU A 462 -29.66 11.39 4.49
N PHE A 463 -30.52 10.85 3.65
CA PHE A 463 -30.58 11.18 2.22
C PHE A 463 -31.60 12.31 1.97
N LYS A 464 -31.37 13.14 0.93
CA LYS A 464 -32.33 14.18 0.51
C LYS A 464 -33.73 13.67 0.20
N ASN A 465 -33.87 12.40 -0.17
CA ASN A 465 -35.15 11.75 -0.45
C ASN A 465 -35.89 11.25 0.82
N GLY A 466 -35.34 11.51 2.02
CA GLY A 466 -35.95 11.17 3.30
C GLY A 466 -35.67 9.75 3.81
N ARG A 467 -34.82 8.97 3.14
CA ARG A 467 -34.34 7.68 3.68
C ARG A 467 -33.30 7.93 4.77
N VAL A 468 -33.34 7.13 5.84
CA VAL A 468 -32.42 7.23 6.97
C VAL A 468 -31.89 5.85 7.34
N ALA A 469 -30.58 5.69 7.40
CA ALA A 469 -29.90 4.54 8.01
C ALA A 469 -29.23 4.99 9.32
N SER A 470 -28.96 4.07 10.25
CA SER A 470 -28.32 4.42 11.52
C SER A 470 -27.48 3.30 12.11
N THR A 471 -26.38 3.65 12.76
CA THR A 471 -25.57 2.74 13.59
C THR A 471 -25.45 3.25 15.03
N ARG A 472 -25.13 2.35 15.96
CA ARG A 472 -25.00 2.67 17.39
C ARG A 472 -23.53 2.67 17.79
N VAL A 473 -23.14 3.67 18.57
CA VAL A 473 -21.79 3.77 19.14
C VAL A 473 -21.91 3.95 20.65
N MET A 474 -21.17 3.14 21.39
CA MET A 474 -21.08 3.27 22.84
C MET A 474 -19.86 4.10 23.18
N VAL A 475 -20.00 5.20 23.91
CA VAL A 475 -18.88 6.00 24.44
C VAL A 475 -18.63 5.59 25.89
N GLN A 476 -17.38 5.36 26.26
CA GLN A 476 -16.96 4.93 27.61
C GLN A 476 -16.07 5.93 28.33
#